data_AF-A0A182W2A1-F1
#
_entry.id   AF-A0A182W2A1-F1
#
_cell.length_a   1.000
_cell.length_b   1.000
_cell.length_c   1.000
_cell.angle_alpha   90.00
_cell.angle_beta   90.00
_cell.angle_gamma   90.00
#
_symmetry.space_group_name_H-M   'P 1'
#
loop_
_entity.id
_entity.type
_entity.pdbx_description
1 polymer ?
#
loop_
_entity_poly.entity_id
_entity_poly.type
_entity_poly.pdbx_seq_one_letter_code
_entity_poly.pdbx_strand_id
1 'polypeptide(L)'
;MFPLLGKSVRTAGSAVLHRQYCTPVVNIFDRNVKRLQRERAAKREDVELYDYIKEEVGYRLADRIFDIKRQFTNAVDLGAGRGYVTNHVLGETVQKLTAIDLSPAMLSQIKGSPGLDFSVQEMDEERFQFEPETLDLVVSSLSMHWINDLPACFRAVNRALKPDGVFIGAMFGGDTLYELRSALQLAEQERKGGLAPHVSPFTQIRDVGMLLNRGGFTMLTIDTDELVIGYPSMFELMHDLQGMAENNAAFNRPLHVGRDTLMAAAAIYKDMYARKDEGVSATFQIIFYVGWKPCASQPQPAERGSATVSLKDIGKVMTPKGSGCKK
;
A
#
# COMPACT_ATOMS: atom_id res chain seq x y z
N MET A 1 42.32 9.40 -74.49
CA MET A 1 41.32 10.46 -74.32
C MET A 1 40.02 9.80 -73.90
N PHE A 2 39.69 9.80 -72.60
CA PHE A 2 38.35 9.82 -71.98
C PHE A 2 38.54 9.66 -70.45
N PRO A 3 37.91 10.48 -69.59
CA PRO A 3 38.39 10.75 -68.23
C PRO A 3 37.65 9.96 -67.13
N LEU A 4 38.33 9.79 -65.99
CA LEU A 4 37.84 9.21 -64.76
C LEU A 4 36.98 10.22 -63.97
N LEU A 5 35.76 9.82 -63.61
CA LEU A 5 34.84 10.56 -62.76
C LEU A 5 35.28 10.58 -61.28
N GLY A 6 35.05 11.72 -60.63
CA GLY A 6 35.39 12.02 -59.25
C GLY A 6 34.59 11.26 -58.19
N LYS A 7 35.24 11.03 -57.05
CA LYS A 7 34.63 10.47 -55.83
C LYS A 7 34.12 11.60 -54.94
N SER A 8 32.82 11.62 -54.67
CA SER A 8 32.18 12.43 -53.63
C SER A 8 32.20 11.65 -52.31
N VAL A 9 32.78 12.26 -51.27
CA VAL A 9 32.79 11.73 -49.90
C VAL A 9 31.53 12.23 -49.19
N ARG A 10 30.62 11.31 -48.83
CA ARG A 10 29.48 11.58 -47.95
C ARG A 10 29.92 11.37 -46.50
N THR A 11 29.84 12.41 -45.70
CA THR A 11 29.96 12.38 -44.24
C THR A 11 28.71 11.73 -43.64
N ALA A 12 28.88 10.60 -42.96
CA ALA A 12 27.82 9.96 -42.19
C ALA A 12 27.74 10.60 -40.80
N GLY A 13 26.65 11.31 -40.51
CA GLY A 13 26.34 11.81 -39.18
C GLY A 13 26.03 10.64 -38.25
N SER A 14 26.78 10.54 -37.14
CA SER A 14 26.54 9.57 -36.08
C SER A 14 25.26 9.96 -35.33
N ALA A 15 24.18 9.22 -35.54
CA ALA A 15 22.99 9.29 -34.71
C ALA A 15 23.30 8.59 -33.38
N VAL A 16 23.47 9.37 -32.32
CA VAL A 16 23.53 8.86 -30.95
C VAL A 16 22.15 8.32 -30.61
N LEU A 17 21.95 7.02 -30.77
CA LEU A 17 20.80 6.31 -30.22
C LEU A 17 20.87 6.44 -28.71
N HIS A 18 19.99 7.29 -28.16
CA HIS A 18 19.74 7.36 -26.73
C HIS A 18 19.14 6.01 -26.33
N ARG A 19 20.00 5.10 -25.85
CA ARG A 19 19.58 3.83 -25.26
C ARG A 19 18.80 4.20 -24.01
N GLN A 20 17.48 4.27 -24.11
CA GLN A 20 16.61 4.24 -22.94
C GLN A 20 17.00 2.98 -22.17
N TYR A 21 17.64 3.17 -21.02
CA TYR A 21 17.81 2.10 -20.06
C TYR A 21 16.40 1.76 -19.58
N CYS A 22 15.74 0.81 -20.25
CA CYS A 22 14.68 0.05 -19.62
C CYS A 22 15.32 -0.58 -18.39
N THR A 23 15.10 0.03 -17.21
CA THR A 23 15.26 -0.70 -15.96
C THR A 23 14.42 -1.97 -16.10
N PRO A 24 15.02 -3.18 -16.04
CA PRO A 24 14.23 -4.39 -16.08
C PRO A 24 13.25 -4.31 -14.91
N VAL A 25 11.96 -4.30 -15.21
CA VAL A 25 10.92 -4.39 -14.18
C VAL A 25 11.17 -5.71 -13.45
N VAL A 26 11.61 -5.62 -12.20
CA VAL A 26 11.80 -6.80 -11.37
C VAL A 26 10.41 -7.28 -11.02
N ASN A 27 9.98 -8.38 -11.64
CA ASN A 27 8.71 -9.02 -11.31
C ASN A 27 8.88 -9.79 -9.98
N ILE A 28 8.56 -9.11 -8.88
CA ILE A 28 8.51 -9.68 -7.53
C ILE A 28 7.22 -10.49 -7.37
N PHE A 29 6.10 -9.96 -7.86
CA PHE A 29 4.76 -10.54 -7.73
C PHE A 29 4.17 -10.93 -9.08
N ASP A 30 3.54 -12.09 -9.12
CA ASP A 30 2.70 -12.52 -10.23
C ASP A 30 1.31 -11.86 -10.11
N ARG A 31 1.10 -10.81 -10.91
CA ARG A 31 -0.14 -10.02 -10.89
C ARG A 31 -1.36 -10.82 -11.36
N ASN A 32 -1.20 -11.77 -12.28
CA ASN A 32 -2.31 -12.62 -12.71
C ASN A 32 -2.75 -13.56 -11.58
N VAL A 33 -1.80 -14.10 -10.83
CA VAL A 33 -2.09 -14.90 -9.64
C VAL A 33 -2.80 -14.08 -8.58
N LYS A 34 -2.35 -12.84 -8.32
CA LYS A 34 -3.02 -11.95 -7.37
C LYS A 34 -4.46 -11.64 -7.79
N ARG A 35 -4.70 -11.37 -9.07
CA ARG A 35 -6.06 -11.23 -9.63
C ARG A 35 -6.91 -12.48 -9.37
N LEU A 36 -6.38 -13.67 -9.68
CA LEU A 36 -7.11 -14.93 -9.45
C LEU A 36 -7.41 -15.19 -7.97
N GLN A 37 -6.52 -14.78 -7.06
CA GLN A 37 -6.75 -14.89 -5.62
C GLN A 37 -7.89 -13.98 -5.18
N ARG A 38 -7.90 -12.71 -5.63
CA ARG A 38 -9.01 -11.77 -5.37
C ARG A 38 -10.34 -12.29 -5.94
N GLU A 39 -10.35 -12.77 -7.18
CA GLU A 39 -11.55 -13.35 -7.81
C GLU A 39 -12.08 -14.60 -7.08
N ARG A 40 -11.20 -15.42 -6.48
CA ARG A 40 -11.61 -16.59 -5.69
C ARG A 40 -12.14 -16.17 -4.32
N ALA A 41 -11.44 -15.25 -3.65
CA ALA A 41 -11.87 -14.66 -2.38
C ALA A 41 -13.24 -13.99 -2.52
N ALA A 42 -13.50 -13.29 -3.63
CA ALA A 42 -14.76 -12.61 -3.91
C ALA A 42 -15.97 -13.56 -3.91
N LYS A 43 -15.77 -14.84 -4.25
CA LYS A 43 -16.82 -15.87 -4.37
C LYS A 43 -17.11 -16.64 -3.09
N ARG A 44 -16.30 -16.45 -2.04
CA ARG A 44 -16.54 -17.09 -0.74
C ARG A 44 -17.72 -16.43 -0.04
N GLU A 45 -18.51 -17.23 0.67
CA GLU A 45 -19.75 -16.79 1.33
C GLU A 45 -19.49 -16.25 2.75
N ASP A 46 -18.40 -16.67 3.39
CA ASP A 46 -18.02 -16.41 4.78
C ASP A 46 -17.04 -15.23 4.93
N VAL A 47 -17.25 -14.18 4.14
CA VAL A 47 -16.34 -13.01 4.03
C VAL A 47 -16.02 -12.37 5.37
N GLU A 48 -17.03 -12.20 6.22
CA GLU A 48 -16.91 -11.55 7.53
C GLU A 48 -16.00 -12.32 8.50
N LEU A 49 -15.75 -13.62 8.26
CA LEU A 49 -14.91 -14.45 9.12
C LEU A 49 -13.43 -14.06 9.05
N TYR A 50 -12.96 -13.56 7.91
CA TYR A 50 -11.54 -13.31 7.65
C TYR A 50 -11.21 -11.89 7.21
N ASP A 51 -12.17 -11.11 6.68
CA ASP A 51 -11.89 -9.73 6.21
C ASP A 51 -11.79 -8.70 7.35
N TYR A 52 -11.98 -9.09 8.62
CA TYR A 52 -11.96 -8.18 9.78
C TYR A 52 -10.70 -7.31 9.87
N ILE A 53 -9.52 -7.81 9.48
CA ILE A 53 -8.28 -7.00 9.44
C ILE A 53 -8.40 -5.91 8.38
N LYS A 54 -8.94 -6.23 7.21
CA LYS A 54 -9.06 -5.31 6.08
C LYS A 54 -10.13 -4.26 6.34
N GLU A 55 -11.25 -4.66 6.95
CA GLU A 55 -12.30 -3.77 7.43
C GLU A 55 -11.76 -2.80 8.51
N GLU A 56 -11.07 -3.31 9.53
CA GLU A 56 -10.49 -2.48 10.60
C GLU A 56 -9.47 -1.46 10.05
N VAL A 57 -8.57 -1.89 9.17
CA VAL A 57 -7.57 -0.99 8.55
C VAL A 57 -8.24 0.02 7.61
N GLY A 58 -9.23 -0.41 6.84
CA GLY A 58 -10.01 0.46 5.96
C GLY A 58 -10.78 1.54 6.72
N TYR A 59 -11.44 1.16 7.82
CA TYR A 59 -12.10 2.09 8.75
C TYR A 59 -11.11 3.12 9.33
N ARG A 60 -9.96 2.67 9.83
CA ARG A 60 -8.90 3.56 10.36
C ARG A 60 -8.30 4.48 9.31
N LEU A 61 -8.28 4.06 8.05
CA LEU A 61 -7.84 4.91 6.94
C LEU A 61 -8.89 5.98 6.62
N ALA A 62 -10.17 5.61 6.64
CA ALA A 62 -11.28 6.55 6.46
C ALA A 62 -11.30 7.61 7.56
N ASP A 63 -11.03 7.22 8.81
CA ASP A 63 -10.92 8.15 9.95
C ASP A 63 -9.84 9.23 9.73
N ARG A 64 -8.67 8.83 9.20
CA ARG A 64 -7.59 9.76 8.84
C ARG A 64 -7.96 10.75 7.72
N ILE A 65 -8.97 10.44 6.89
CA ILE A 65 -9.48 11.39 5.89
C ILE A 65 -10.24 12.52 6.61
N PHE A 66 -11.01 12.19 7.66
CA PHE A 66 -11.79 13.16 8.44
C PHE A 66 -10.93 14.12 9.26
N ASP A 67 -9.69 13.73 9.61
CA ASP A 67 -8.72 14.61 10.26
C ASP A 67 -8.32 15.81 9.38
N ILE A 68 -8.44 15.66 8.05
CA ILE A 68 -8.15 16.73 7.11
C ILE A 68 -9.40 17.60 6.97
N LYS A 69 -9.36 18.79 7.61
CA LYS A 69 -10.47 19.76 7.67
C LYS A 69 -10.73 20.49 6.34
N ARG A 70 -10.98 19.75 5.27
CA ARG A 70 -11.41 20.25 3.96
C ARG A 70 -12.27 19.21 3.26
N GLN A 71 -13.09 19.66 2.33
CA GLN A 71 -13.82 18.76 1.45
C GLN A 71 -12.98 18.41 0.21
N PHE A 72 -13.01 17.14 -0.18
CA PHE A 72 -12.42 16.62 -1.40
C PHE A 72 -13.48 16.49 -2.48
N THR A 73 -13.14 16.95 -3.68
CA THR A 73 -14.05 16.97 -4.83
C THR A 73 -13.92 15.75 -5.71
N ASN A 74 -12.74 15.15 -5.79
CA ASN A 74 -12.45 14.05 -6.72
C ASN A 74 -11.38 13.12 -6.16
N ALA A 75 -11.82 12.03 -5.56
CA ALA A 75 -10.99 11.03 -4.91
C ALA A 75 -10.88 9.72 -5.70
N VAL A 76 -9.82 8.95 -5.44
CA VAL A 76 -9.68 7.57 -5.93
C VAL A 76 -9.35 6.63 -4.78
N ASP A 77 -10.06 5.51 -4.69
CA ASP A 77 -9.71 4.36 -3.81
C ASP A 77 -8.97 3.31 -4.65
N LEU A 78 -7.64 3.31 -4.50
CA LEU A 78 -6.69 2.50 -5.27
C LEU A 78 -6.52 1.12 -4.63
N GLY A 79 -7.02 0.08 -5.31
CA GLY A 79 -7.07 -1.27 -4.76
C GLY A 79 -8.18 -1.41 -3.73
N ALA A 80 -9.37 -0.91 -4.07
CA ALA A 80 -10.51 -0.77 -3.17
C ALA A 80 -11.01 -2.10 -2.58
N GLY A 81 -10.72 -3.24 -3.22
CA GLY A 81 -11.27 -4.53 -2.84
C GLY A 81 -12.80 -4.48 -2.78
N ARG A 82 -13.37 -4.81 -1.62
CA ARG A 82 -14.82 -4.75 -1.36
C ARG A 82 -15.29 -3.38 -0.87
N GLY A 83 -14.44 -2.35 -0.98
CA GLY A 83 -14.71 -1.00 -0.53
C GLY A 83 -14.35 -0.77 0.92
N TYR A 84 -13.26 -1.37 1.41
CA TYR A 84 -12.81 -1.26 2.81
C TYR A 84 -12.63 0.20 3.25
N VAL A 85 -12.33 1.11 2.35
CA VAL A 85 -12.31 2.56 2.63
C VAL A 85 -13.59 3.20 2.12
N THR A 86 -13.96 2.92 0.87
CA THR A 86 -15.14 3.48 0.19
C THR A 86 -16.44 3.38 1.02
N ASN A 87 -16.66 2.29 1.74
CA ASN A 87 -17.87 2.08 2.55
C ASN A 87 -17.93 2.95 3.83
N HIS A 88 -16.81 3.60 4.21
CA HIS A 88 -16.72 4.44 5.41
C HIS A 88 -16.50 5.93 5.12
N VAL A 89 -16.24 6.31 3.87
CA VAL A 89 -16.01 7.71 3.47
C VAL A 89 -17.32 8.44 3.27
N LEU A 90 -17.61 9.50 4.03
CA LEU A 90 -18.87 10.25 3.93
C LEU A 90 -18.88 11.29 2.80
N GLY A 91 -20.05 11.49 2.19
CA GLY A 91 -20.26 12.47 1.10
C GLY A 91 -19.96 13.93 1.46
N GLU A 92 -20.09 14.28 2.75
CA GLU A 92 -19.73 15.62 3.23
C GLU A 92 -18.22 15.89 3.17
N THR A 93 -17.41 14.83 3.26
CA THR A 93 -15.95 14.91 3.21
C THR A 93 -15.42 14.69 1.80
N VAL A 94 -15.99 13.73 1.06
CA VAL A 94 -15.60 13.42 -0.32
C VAL A 94 -16.84 13.46 -1.20
N GLN A 95 -16.88 14.38 -2.15
CA GLN A 95 -18.02 14.51 -3.06
C GLN A 95 -18.09 13.34 -4.03
N LYS A 96 -16.99 13.09 -4.77
CA LYS A 96 -16.89 12.03 -5.76
C LYS A 96 -15.72 11.10 -5.49
N LEU A 97 -15.95 9.80 -5.55
CA LEU A 97 -14.92 8.77 -5.38
C LEU A 97 -14.97 7.73 -6.51
N THR A 98 -13.83 7.45 -7.14
CA THR A 98 -13.69 6.33 -8.06
C THR A 98 -12.95 5.19 -7.38
N ALA A 99 -13.62 4.07 -7.13
CA ALA A 99 -13.03 2.87 -6.57
C ALA A 99 -12.47 1.98 -7.68
N ILE A 100 -11.20 1.61 -7.58
CA ILE A 100 -10.52 0.79 -8.59
C ILE A 100 -9.89 -0.45 -7.98
N ASP A 101 -9.98 -1.58 -8.68
CA ASP A 101 -9.36 -2.85 -8.29
C ASP A 101 -9.12 -3.73 -9.53
N LEU A 102 -8.19 -4.66 -9.42
CA LEU A 102 -7.99 -5.75 -10.39
C LEU A 102 -9.17 -6.72 -10.49
N SER A 103 -9.97 -6.83 -9.44
CA SER A 103 -11.06 -7.80 -9.33
C SER A 103 -12.42 -7.14 -9.51
N PRO A 104 -13.08 -7.28 -10.68
CA PRO A 104 -14.45 -6.83 -10.86
C PRO A 104 -15.42 -7.51 -9.88
N ALA A 105 -15.15 -8.75 -9.46
CA ALA A 105 -15.98 -9.46 -8.50
C ALA A 105 -15.91 -8.91 -7.06
N MET A 106 -14.81 -8.26 -6.69
CA MET A 106 -14.73 -7.53 -5.40
C MET A 106 -15.41 -6.16 -5.52
N LEU A 107 -15.16 -5.43 -6.62
CA LEU A 107 -15.77 -4.12 -6.86
C LEU A 107 -17.30 -4.14 -6.86
N SER A 108 -17.90 -5.23 -7.34
CA SER A 108 -19.37 -5.38 -7.35
C SER A 108 -20.01 -5.47 -5.97
N GLN A 109 -19.20 -5.59 -4.91
CA GLN A 109 -19.67 -5.73 -3.52
C GLN A 109 -19.58 -4.44 -2.72
N ILE A 110 -19.04 -3.38 -3.33
CA ILE A 110 -18.97 -2.05 -2.71
C ILE A 110 -20.38 -1.53 -2.52
N LYS A 111 -20.72 -1.19 -1.27
CA LYS A 111 -22.03 -0.63 -0.89
C LYS A 111 -22.03 0.89 -0.96
N GLY A 112 -20.87 1.51 -0.77
CA GLY A 112 -20.74 2.94 -0.58
C GLY A 112 -21.23 3.37 0.81
N SER A 113 -21.39 4.67 0.99
CA SER A 113 -21.80 5.27 2.26
C SER A 113 -22.84 6.38 2.01
N PRO A 114 -23.49 6.91 3.06
CA PRO A 114 -24.43 8.01 2.93
C PRO A 114 -23.83 9.24 2.25
N GLY A 115 -24.48 9.68 1.18
CA GLY A 115 -24.16 10.93 0.48
C GLY A 115 -22.93 10.89 -0.44
N LEU A 116 -22.18 9.78 -0.47
CA LEU A 116 -21.03 9.62 -1.35
C LEU A 116 -21.47 9.31 -2.78
N ASP A 117 -21.10 10.14 -3.75
CA ASP A 117 -21.18 9.79 -5.18
C ASP A 117 -19.95 8.94 -5.53
N PHE A 118 -20.16 7.63 -5.73
CA PHE A 118 -19.06 6.74 -6.10
C PHE A 118 -19.31 5.98 -7.40
N SER A 119 -18.22 5.64 -8.06
CA SER A 119 -18.20 4.77 -9.24
C SER A 119 -17.11 3.71 -9.09
N VAL A 120 -17.26 2.60 -9.80
CA VAL A 120 -16.28 1.50 -9.79
C VAL A 120 -15.65 1.34 -11.17
N GLN A 121 -14.36 1.01 -11.21
CA GLN A 121 -13.64 0.75 -12.47
C GLN A 121 -12.61 -0.37 -12.28
N GLU A 122 -12.67 -1.40 -13.12
CA GLU A 122 -11.62 -2.42 -13.18
C GLU A 122 -10.32 -1.78 -13.70
N MET A 123 -9.27 -1.81 -12.88
CA MET A 123 -7.96 -1.27 -13.25
C MET A 123 -6.86 -1.95 -12.42
N ASP A 124 -5.75 -2.30 -13.08
CA ASP A 124 -4.52 -2.68 -12.39
C ASP A 124 -3.87 -1.45 -11.75
N GLU A 125 -3.60 -1.50 -10.44
CA GLU A 125 -3.00 -0.40 -9.70
C GLU A 125 -1.60 -0.03 -10.25
N GLU A 126 -0.88 -0.96 -10.88
CA GLU A 126 0.40 -0.68 -11.55
C GLU A 126 0.24 0.17 -12.81
N ARG A 127 -0.97 0.22 -13.36
CA ARG A 127 -1.32 0.98 -14.57
C ARG A 127 -2.17 2.20 -14.24
N PHE A 128 -1.96 2.78 -13.06
CA PHE A 128 -2.65 3.98 -12.61
C PHE A 128 -2.52 5.14 -13.64
N GLN A 129 -3.60 5.41 -14.36
CA GLN A 129 -3.64 6.32 -15.51
C GLN A 129 -4.81 7.30 -15.39
N PHE A 130 -4.80 8.08 -14.31
CA PHE A 130 -5.66 9.26 -14.19
C PHE A 130 -5.00 10.48 -14.82
N GLU A 131 -5.82 11.40 -15.30
CA GLU A 131 -5.37 12.66 -15.89
C GLU A 131 -4.56 13.48 -14.87
N PRO A 132 -3.45 14.12 -15.28
CA PRO A 132 -2.64 14.93 -14.39
C PRO A 132 -3.45 16.03 -13.69
N GLU A 133 -3.18 16.25 -12.41
CA GLU A 133 -3.73 17.36 -11.63
C GLU A 133 -5.27 17.41 -11.57
N THR A 134 -5.91 16.24 -11.53
CA THR A 134 -7.38 16.13 -11.49
C THR A 134 -7.92 15.62 -10.16
N LEU A 135 -7.09 14.92 -9.37
CA LEU A 135 -7.48 14.32 -8.09
C LEU A 135 -7.06 15.20 -6.92
N ASP A 136 -7.84 15.31 -5.86
CA ASP A 136 -7.41 15.97 -4.61
C ASP A 136 -7.10 14.98 -3.47
N LEU A 137 -7.60 13.75 -3.59
CA LEU A 137 -7.35 12.65 -2.68
C LEU A 137 -7.08 11.35 -3.44
N VAL A 138 -6.06 10.62 -3.05
CA VAL A 138 -5.93 9.19 -3.39
C VAL A 138 -5.80 8.43 -2.07
N VAL A 139 -6.55 7.34 -1.95
CA VAL A 139 -6.49 6.43 -0.81
C VAL A 139 -6.11 5.03 -1.28
N SER A 140 -5.42 4.25 -0.46
CA SER A 140 -5.18 2.83 -0.74
C SER A 140 -5.06 2.05 0.56
N SER A 141 -5.93 1.06 0.76
CA SER A 141 -5.90 0.20 1.94
C SER A 141 -5.43 -1.21 1.57
N LEU A 142 -4.30 -1.63 2.13
CA LEU A 142 -3.74 -2.98 2.02
C LEU A 142 -3.65 -3.52 0.59
N SER A 143 -3.33 -2.66 -0.38
CA SER A 143 -3.09 -3.06 -1.78
C SER A 143 -1.66 -2.80 -2.24
N MET A 144 -1.03 -1.72 -1.79
CA MET A 144 0.27 -1.25 -2.31
C MET A 144 1.43 -2.24 -2.10
N HIS A 145 1.37 -3.14 -1.12
CA HIS A 145 2.39 -4.17 -0.93
C HIS A 145 2.42 -5.24 -2.05
N TRP A 146 1.47 -5.22 -2.98
CA TRP A 146 1.43 -6.11 -4.14
C TRP A 146 1.97 -5.48 -5.44
N ILE A 147 2.59 -4.29 -5.36
CA ILE A 147 3.11 -3.52 -6.49
C ILE A 147 4.59 -3.82 -6.71
N ASN A 148 4.98 -4.16 -7.95
CA ASN A 148 6.36 -4.46 -8.35
C ASN A 148 7.23 -3.20 -8.42
N ASP A 149 6.70 -2.09 -8.95
CA ASP A 149 7.39 -0.80 -9.02
C ASP A 149 6.64 0.26 -8.20
N LEU A 150 6.78 0.17 -6.88
CA LEU A 150 6.21 1.13 -5.93
C LEU A 150 6.60 2.58 -6.24
N PRO A 151 7.89 2.92 -6.51
CA PRO A 151 8.26 4.27 -6.90
C PRO A 151 7.53 4.79 -8.15
N ALA A 152 7.36 3.97 -9.19
CA ALA A 152 6.63 4.38 -10.39
C ALA A 152 5.14 4.58 -10.12
N CYS A 153 4.51 3.69 -9.36
CA CYS A 153 3.11 3.85 -8.95
C CYS A 153 2.93 5.14 -8.13
N PHE A 154 3.78 5.40 -7.14
CA PHE A 154 3.76 6.63 -6.36
C PHE A 154 3.95 7.89 -7.23
N ARG A 155 4.84 7.88 -8.23
CA ARG A 155 4.96 8.97 -9.19
C ARG A 155 3.69 9.17 -10.03
N ALA A 156 3.03 8.09 -10.43
CA ALA A 156 1.78 8.16 -11.19
C ALA A 156 0.65 8.78 -10.33
N VAL A 157 0.54 8.37 -9.07
CA VAL A 157 -0.38 8.97 -8.09
C VAL A 157 -0.08 10.45 -7.90
N ASN A 158 1.19 10.82 -7.64
CA ASN A 158 1.60 12.21 -7.47
C ASN A 158 1.30 13.08 -8.70
N ARG A 159 1.49 12.55 -9.91
CA ARG A 159 1.15 13.25 -11.16
C ARG A 159 -0.35 13.55 -11.27
N ALA A 160 -1.20 12.60 -10.90
CA ALA A 160 -2.66 12.73 -10.98
C ALA A 160 -3.23 13.69 -9.92
N LEU A 161 -2.56 13.82 -8.77
CA LEU A 161 -2.97 14.75 -7.72
C LEU A 161 -2.81 16.21 -8.17
N LYS A 162 -3.76 17.08 -7.81
CA LYS A 162 -3.66 18.53 -7.85
C LYS A 162 -2.56 19.00 -6.90
N PRO A 163 -1.96 20.18 -7.11
CA PRO A 163 -1.13 20.81 -6.09
C PRO A 163 -1.87 20.82 -4.74
N ASP A 164 -1.17 20.45 -3.67
CA ASP A 164 -1.75 20.27 -2.33
C ASP A 164 -2.76 19.11 -2.18
N GLY A 165 -2.86 18.23 -3.18
CA GLY A 165 -3.55 16.95 -3.08
C GLY A 165 -2.81 15.98 -2.17
N VAL A 166 -3.55 15.05 -1.56
CA VAL A 166 -3.01 14.13 -0.55
C VAL A 166 -3.14 12.68 -0.99
N PHE A 167 -2.13 11.89 -0.68
CA PHE A 167 -2.14 10.44 -0.77
C PHE A 167 -2.09 9.85 0.63
N ILE A 168 -3.11 9.08 0.99
CA ILE A 168 -3.21 8.39 2.28
C ILE A 168 -3.21 6.89 2.00
N GLY A 169 -2.39 6.11 2.69
CA GLY A 169 -2.39 4.68 2.46
C GLY A 169 -2.01 3.86 3.67
N ALA A 170 -2.39 2.60 3.62
CA ALA A 170 -1.97 1.56 4.55
C ALA A 170 -1.48 0.36 3.73
N MET A 171 -0.36 -0.24 4.14
CA MET A 171 0.16 -1.45 3.51
C MET A 171 0.78 -2.37 4.56
N PHE A 172 0.84 -3.67 4.28
CA PHE A 172 1.55 -4.58 5.16
C PHE A 172 3.06 -4.33 5.13
N GLY A 173 3.65 -4.30 6.32
CA GLY A 173 5.07 -4.09 6.57
C GLY A 173 5.88 -5.37 6.64
N GLY A 174 7.20 -5.18 6.75
CA GLY A 174 8.23 -6.22 6.74
C GLY A 174 8.03 -7.34 7.76
N ASP A 175 7.46 -7.00 8.92
CA ASP A 175 7.27 -7.93 10.04
C ASP A 175 5.94 -8.72 9.94
N THR A 176 5.14 -8.48 8.91
CA THR A 176 3.91 -9.26 8.67
C THR A 176 4.22 -10.74 8.43
N LEU A 177 3.52 -11.60 9.19
CA LEU A 177 3.58 -13.06 9.15
C LEU A 177 4.98 -13.62 9.38
N TYR A 178 5.81 -12.97 10.20
CA TYR A 178 7.16 -13.46 10.47
C TYR A 178 7.13 -14.85 11.13
N GLU A 179 6.13 -15.14 11.98
CA GLU A 179 5.98 -16.44 12.65
C GLU A 179 5.73 -17.56 11.63
N LEU A 180 4.75 -17.37 10.73
CA LEU A 180 4.43 -18.31 9.65
C LEU A 180 5.62 -18.50 8.71
N ARG A 181 6.31 -17.42 8.36
CA ARG A 181 7.48 -17.44 7.49
C ARG A 181 8.61 -18.26 8.11
N SER A 182 8.94 -18.01 9.38
CA SER A 182 9.98 -18.72 10.12
C SER A 182 9.65 -20.20 10.24
N ALA A 183 8.42 -20.56 10.60
CA ALA A 183 8.00 -21.95 10.73
C ALA A 183 8.11 -22.73 9.41
N LEU A 184 7.67 -22.13 8.30
CA LEU A 184 7.77 -22.75 6.96
C LEU A 184 9.22 -22.88 6.48
N GLN A 185 10.06 -21.89 6.75
CA GLN A 185 11.49 -21.93 6.40
C GLN A 185 12.23 -23.03 7.16
N LEU A 186 12.01 -23.14 8.47
CA LEU A 186 12.63 -24.18 9.30
C LEU A 186 12.17 -25.58 8.88
N ALA A 187 10.86 -25.76 8.64
CA ALA A 187 10.32 -27.03 8.18
C ALA A 187 10.89 -27.44 6.81
N GLU A 188 11.02 -26.51 5.86
CA GLU A 188 11.56 -26.86 4.56
C GLU A 188 13.05 -27.14 4.59
N GLN A 189 13.80 -26.40 5.41
CA GLN A 189 15.22 -26.66 5.65
C GLN A 189 15.43 -28.08 6.24
N GLU A 190 14.62 -28.47 7.23
CA GLU A 190 14.67 -29.81 7.83
C GLU A 190 14.29 -30.92 6.84
N ARG A 191 13.19 -30.74 6.09
CA ARG A 191 12.61 -31.81 5.25
C ARG A 191 13.26 -31.93 3.88
N LYS A 192 13.71 -30.82 3.29
CA LYS A 192 14.20 -30.77 1.91
C LYS A 192 15.63 -30.24 1.78
N GLY A 193 16.21 -29.68 2.84
CA GLY A 193 17.55 -29.09 2.80
C GLY A 193 17.65 -27.78 2.00
N GLY A 194 16.51 -27.17 1.67
CA GLY A 194 16.43 -25.93 0.89
C GLY A 194 15.46 -24.92 1.50
N LEU A 195 15.40 -23.72 0.91
CA LEU A 195 14.49 -22.65 1.32
C LEU A 195 13.72 -22.15 0.11
N ALA A 196 12.40 -22.13 0.19
CA ALA A 196 11.52 -21.50 -0.78
C ALA A 196 10.71 -20.34 -0.16
N PRO A 197 10.33 -19.32 -0.95
CA PRO A 197 9.56 -18.20 -0.44
C PRO A 197 8.08 -18.60 -0.35
N HIS A 198 7.63 -19.03 0.83
CA HIS A 198 6.21 -19.37 1.08
C HIS A 198 5.35 -18.19 1.51
N VAL A 199 5.97 -17.10 1.99
CA VAL A 199 5.33 -15.83 2.30
C VAL A 199 5.89 -14.77 1.35
N SER A 200 5.02 -13.92 0.81
CA SER A 200 5.43 -12.84 -0.08
C SER A 200 6.31 -11.81 0.65
N PRO A 201 7.31 -11.21 -0.02
CA PRO A 201 8.10 -10.15 0.60
C PRO A 201 7.24 -8.90 0.84
N PHE A 202 7.53 -8.17 1.91
CA PHE A 202 6.88 -6.90 2.26
C PHE A 202 7.92 -5.78 2.36
N THR A 203 7.47 -4.53 2.22
CA THR A 203 8.32 -3.35 2.35
C THR A 203 8.64 -3.08 3.82
N GLN A 204 9.88 -2.72 4.10
CA GLN A 204 10.32 -2.34 5.45
C GLN A 204 9.95 -0.88 5.74
N ILE A 205 9.55 -0.58 6.98
CA ILE A 205 9.18 0.80 7.41
C ILE A 205 10.24 1.85 7.04
N ARG A 206 11.52 1.51 7.23
CA ARG A 206 12.66 2.41 6.95
C ARG A 206 12.76 2.84 5.47
N ASP A 207 12.17 2.07 4.57
CA ASP A 207 12.24 2.31 3.13
C ASP A 207 11.05 3.14 2.62
N VAL A 208 9.90 3.12 3.31
CA VAL A 208 8.65 3.79 2.87
C VAL A 208 8.84 5.28 2.66
N GLY A 209 9.52 5.97 3.60
CA GLY A 209 9.81 7.39 3.46
C GLY A 209 10.68 7.71 2.24
N MET A 210 11.68 6.88 1.93
CA MET A 210 12.49 7.05 0.73
C MET A 210 11.66 6.81 -0.54
N LEU A 211 10.79 5.80 -0.55
CA LEU A 211 9.93 5.47 -1.68
C LEU A 211 8.94 6.60 -1.98
N LEU A 212 8.27 7.15 -0.95
CA LEU A 212 7.35 8.28 -1.09
C LEU A 212 8.06 9.54 -1.60
N ASN A 213 9.24 9.86 -1.06
CA ASN A 213 10.06 10.98 -1.56
C ASN A 213 10.46 10.79 -3.03
N ARG A 214 10.86 9.57 -3.45
CA ARG A 214 11.11 9.25 -4.87
C ARG A 214 9.85 9.31 -5.75
N GLY A 215 8.68 9.17 -5.13
CA GLY A 215 7.37 9.41 -5.71
C GLY A 215 7.04 10.90 -5.91
N GLY A 216 7.82 11.81 -5.31
CA GLY A 216 7.59 13.25 -5.37
C GLY A 216 6.68 13.80 -4.28
N PHE A 217 6.40 13.01 -3.23
CA PHE A 217 5.60 13.46 -2.08
C PHE A 217 6.46 14.21 -1.06
N THR A 218 5.85 15.18 -0.38
CA THR A 218 6.43 15.95 0.74
C THR A 218 5.52 15.88 1.97
N MET A 219 5.97 16.46 3.09
CA MET A 219 5.24 16.48 4.37
C MET A 219 4.77 15.09 4.80
N LEU A 220 5.69 14.13 4.74
CA LEU A 220 5.39 12.73 4.99
C LEU A 220 5.07 12.52 6.47
N THR A 221 3.95 11.86 6.73
CA THR A 221 3.65 11.24 8.04
C THR A 221 3.68 9.74 7.82
N ILE A 222 4.44 9.01 8.63
CA ILE A 222 4.53 7.55 8.57
C ILE A 222 4.39 7.05 9.99
N ASP A 223 3.41 6.18 10.20
CA ASP A 223 3.14 5.51 11.46
C ASP A 223 3.00 4.01 11.23
N THR A 224 3.25 3.23 12.28
CA THR A 224 3.11 1.78 12.23
C THR A 224 2.30 1.29 13.39
N ASP A 225 1.47 0.30 13.11
CA ASP A 225 0.74 -0.46 14.12
C ASP A 225 0.94 -1.96 13.90
N GLU A 226 0.74 -2.75 14.95
CA GLU A 226 0.85 -4.20 14.92
C GLU A 226 -0.44 -4.83 15.44
N LEU A 227 -1.13 -5.56 14.58
CA LEU A 227 -2.24 -6.41 14.97
C LEU A 227 -1.73 -7.83 15.16
N VAL A 228 -1.76 -8.31 16.40
CA VAL A 228 -1.41 -9.70 16.73
C VAL A 228 -2.69 -10.49 16.94
N ILE A 229 -2.95 -11.43 16.04
CA ILE A 229 -4.19 -12.22 16.03
C ILE A 229 -3.89 -13.68 16.41
N GLY A 230 -4.71 -14.25 17.30
CA GLY A 230 -4.65 -15.65 17.68
C GLY A 230 -5.46 -16.54 16.72
N TYR A 231 -4.89 -17.66 16.30
CA TYR A 231 -5.51 -18.66 15.44
C TYR A 231 -5.43 -20.05 16.08
N PRO A 232 -6.45 -20.91 15.95
CA PRO A 232 -6.41 -22.27 16.50
C PRO A 232 -5.19 -23.07 16.05
N SER A 233 -4.80 -22.94 14.78
CA SER A 233 -3.57 -23.49 14.24
C SER A 233 -3.09 -22.71 13.01
N MET A 234 -1.93 -23.11 12.48
CA MET A 234 -1.39 -22.59 11.22
C MET A 234 -2.37 -22.75 10.05
N PHE A 235 -3.21 -23.77 10.06
CA PHE A 235 -4.10 -24.07 8.93
C PHE A 235 -5.27 -23.09 8.84
N GLU A 236 -5.85 -22.68 9.96
CA GLU A 236 -6.88 -21.64 10.00
C GLU A 236 -6.31 -20.29 9.56
N LEU A 237 -5.10 -19.93 10.02
CA LEU A 237 -4.40 -18.75 9.51
C LEU A 237 -4.23 -18.80 7.98
N MET A 238 -3.74 -19.93 7.44
CA MET A 238 -3.57 -20.08 5.99
C MET A 238 -4.91 -20.02 5.24
N HIS A 239 -5.98 -20.53 5.83
CA HIS A 239 -7.33 -20.44 5.28
C HIS A 239 -7.82 -18.99 5.20
N ASP A 240 -7.63 -18.22 6.27
CA ASP A 240 -8.04 -16.81 6.33
C ASP A 240 -7.22 -15.95 5.36
N LEU A 241 -5.91 -16.20 5.24
CA LEU A 241 -5.07 -15.54 4.23
C LEU A 241 -5.55 -15.80 2.80
N GLN A 242 -6.09 -16.99 2.50
CA GLN A 242 -6.72 -17.27 1.22
C GLN A 242 -8.07 -16.54 1.08
N GLY A 243 -8.85 -16.45 2.16
CA GLY A 243 -10.10 -15.70 2.22
C GLY A 243 -9.91 -14.21 1.94
N MET A 244 -8.87 -13.60 2.53
CA MET A 244 -8.51 -12.19 2.34
C MET A 244 -7.82 -11.88 1.00
N ALA A 245 -7.49 -12.92 0.21
CA ALA A 245 -6.61 -12.85 -0.96
C ALA A 245 -5.16 -12.37 -0.67
N GLU A 246 -4.70 -12.51 0.58
CA GLU A 246 -3.36 -12.13 1.05
C GLU A 246 -2.36 -13.29 1.00
N ASN A 247 -2.75 -14.43 0.41
CA ASN A 247 -1.86 -15.55 0.22
C ASN A 247 -0.75 -15.24 -0.80
N ASN A 248 0.33 -16.00 -0.74
CA ASN A 248 1.58 -15.72 -1.46
C ASN A 248 1.38 -15.59 -2.99
N ALA A 249 1.92 -14.51 -3.55
CA ALA A 249 1.94 -14.25 -4.99
C ALA A 249 3.36 -13.93 -5.52
N ALA A 250 4.42 -14.27 -4.77
CA ALA A 250 5.78 -14.12 -5.25
C ALA A 250 5.99 -14.90 -6.57
N PHE A 251 6.73 -14.31 -7.51
CA PHE A 251 6.94 -14.88 -8.85
C PHE A 251 7.69 -16.22 -8.80
N ASN A 252 8.64 -16.35 -7.87
CA ASN A 252 9.46 -17.54 -7.65
C ASN A 252 8.91 -18.47 -6.54
N ARG A 253 7.63 -18.35 -6.17
CA ARG A 253 7.01 -19.20 -5.14
C ARG A 253 6.90 -20.66 -5.59
N PRO A 254 7.00 -21.63 -4.67
CA PRO A 254 6.65 -23.00 -4.97
C PRO A 254 5.15 -23.12 -5.27
N LEU A 255 4.78 -23.92 -6.28
CA LEU A 255 3.37 -24.16 -6.63
C LEU A 255 2.67 -25.06 -5.62
N HIS A 256 3.42 -25.91 -4.93
CA HIS A 256 2.90 -26.89 -3.98
C HIS A 256 3.82 -26.97 -2.76
N VAL A 257 3.21 -27.13 -1.58
CA VAL A 257 3.91 -27.45 -0.34
C VAL A 257 3.59 -28.90 0.03
N GLY A 258 4.62 -29.69 0.32
CA GLY A 258 4.45 -31.09 0.70
C GLY A 258 3.72 -31.22 2.04
N ARG A 259 2.88 -32.25 2.19
CA ARG A 259 2.12 -32.48 3.44
C ARG A 259 3.05 -32.67 4.63
N ASP A 260 4.15 -33.37 4.44
CA ASP A 260 5.22 -33.55 5.43
C ASP A 260 5.81 -32.21 5.89
N THR A 261 6.08 -31.29 4.95
CA THR A 261 6.57 -29.94 5.23
C THR A 261 5.53 -29.11 5.98
N LEU A 262 4.26 -29.17 5.58
CA LEU A 262 3.18 -28.46 6.27
C LEU A 262 2.97 -28.97 7.71
N MET A 263 3.04 -30.28 7.93
CA MET A 263 2.89 -30.85 9.27
C MET A 263 4.08 -30.50 10.17
N ALA A 264 5.31 -30.52 9.63
CA ALA A 264 6.49 -30.05 10.33
C ALA A 264 6.40 -28.55 10.66
N ALA A 265 5.98 -27.73 9.70
CA ALA A 265 5.79 -26.29 9.91
C ALA A 265 4.73 -26.00 10.99
N ALA A 266 3.60 -26.72 10.96
CA ALA A 266 2.56 -26.57 11.99
C ALA A 266 3.07 -26.91 13.39
N ALA A 267 3.88 -27.96 13.53
CA ALA A 267 4.49 -28.35 14.80
C ALA A 267 5.51 -27.30 15.29
N ILE A 268 6.39 -26.82 14.41
CA ILE A 268 7.38 -25.77 14.70
C ILE A 268 6.68 -24.47 15.10
N TYR A 269 5.65 -24.07 14.35
CA TYR A 269 4.87 -22.87 14.64
C TYR A 269 4.25 -22.96 16.03
N LYS A 270 3.59 -24.08 16.34
CA LYS A 270 2.98 -24.30 17.66
C LYS A 270 4.01 -24.27 18.79
N ASP A 271 5.17 -24.89 18.60
CA ASP A 271 6.23 -24.91 19.62
C ASP A 271 6.78 -23.51 19.91
N MET A 272 7.02 -22.72 18.85
CA MET A 272 7.68 -21.42 18.96
C MET A 272 6.74 -20.26 19.32
N TYR A 273 5.48 -20.30 18.86
CA TYR A 273 4.59 -19.12 18.87
C TYR A 273 3.18 -19.41 19.40
N ALA A 274 2.93 -20.56 20.02
CA ALA A 274 1.65 -20.78 20.68
C ALA A 274 1.54 -19.93 21.95
N ARG A 275 0.36 -19.33 22.15
CA ARG A 275 -0.03 -18.66 23.39
C ARG A 275 -1.05 -19.51 24.14
N LYS A 276 -1.00 -19.41 25.47
CA LYS A 276 -1.92 -20.14 26.33
C LYS A 276 -3.36 -19.74 25.99
N ASP A 277 -4.20 -20.73 25.69
CA ASP A 277 -5.64 -20.57 25.40
C ASP A 277 -5.99 -19.82 24.09
N GLU A 278 -5.02 -19.42 23.25
CA GLU A 278 -5.24 -18.64 22.01
C GLU A 278 -4.71 -19.30 20.72
N GLY A 279 -4.15 -20.50 20.82
CA GLY A 279 -3.53 -21.18 19.68
C GLY A 279 -2.22 -20.51 19.25
N VAL A 280 -1.97 -20.35 17.95
CA VAL A 280 -0.77 -19.69 17.40
C VAL A 280 -1.02 -18.21 17.12
N SER A 281 -0.03 -17.36 17.38
CA SER A 281 -0.11 -15.93 17.04
C SER A 281 0.37 -15.65 15.62
N ALA A 282 -0.32 -14.75 14.91
CA ALA A 282 0.16 -14.17 13.67
C ALA A 282 0.21 -12.65 13.78
N THR A 283 1.36 -12.06 13.45
CA THR A 283 1.56 -10.61 13.47
C THR A 283 1.28 -10.00 12.10
N PHE A 284 0.47 -8.94 12.07
CA PHE A 284 0.23 -8.09 10.90
C PHE A 284 0.73 -6.68 11.21
N GLN A 285 1.88 -6.33 10.66
CA GLN A 285 2.43 -4.98 10.76
C GLN A 285 1.78 -4.12 9.67
N ILE A 286 1.13 -3.03 10.07
CA ILE A 286 0.49 -2.10 9.15
C ILE A 286 1.30 -0.81 9.15
N ILE A 287 1.77 -0.41 7.98
CA ILE A 287 2.42 0.88 7.78
C ILE A 287 1.39 1.83 7.20
N PHE A 288 0.99 2.81 7.98
CA PHE A 288 0.19 3.94 7.52
C PHE A 288 1.11 5.05 7.04
N TYR A 289 0.70 5.74 5.98
CA TYR A 289 1.43 6.89 5.48
C TYR A 289 0.49 7.94 4.89
N VAL A 290 0.91 9.19 5.04
CA VAL A 290 0.32 10.36 4.40
C VAL A 290 1.42 11.10 3.66
N GLY A 291 1.19 11.40 2.38
CA GLY A 291 2.11 12.17 1.54
C GLY A 291 1.36 13.23 0.75
N TRP A 292 1.90 14.44 0.71
CA TRP A 292 1.29 15.57 0.04
C TRP A 292 1.98 15.86 -1.28
N LYS A 293 1.22 16.23 -2.32
CA LYS A 293 1.82 16.80 -3.53
C LYS A 293 2.33 18.21 -3.19
N PRO A 294 3.58 18.56 -3.52
CA PRO A 294 4.13 19.88 -3.26
C PRO A 294 3.26 21.01 -3.82
N CYS A 295 3.05 22.06 -3.02
CA CYS A 295 2.40 23.28 -3.44
C CYS A 295 3.04 24.50 -2.76
N ALA A 296 3.07 25.64 -3.45
CA ALA A 296 3.63 26.88 -2.91
C ALA A 296 2.87 27.41 -1.68
N SER A 297 1.59 27.04 -1.52
CA SER A 297 0.76 27.44 -0.37
C SER A 297 1.02 26.63 0.89
N GLN A 298 1.83 25.57 0.82
CA GLN A 298 2.11 24.71 1.97
C GLN A 298 3.01 25.41 2.99
N PRO A 299 2.83 25.15 4.29
CA PRO A 299 3.69 25.71 5.33
C PRO A 299 5.14 25.31 5.08
N GLN A 300 6.02 26.29 4.92
CA GLN A 300 7.45 26.00 4.83
C GLN A 300 8.02 25.81 6.24
N PRO A 301 8.91 24.83 6.44
CA PRO A 301 9.65 24.70 7.69
C PRO A 301 10.37 26.03 7.99
N ALA A 302 10.19 26.54 9.21
CA ALA A 302 10.90 27.73 9.64
C ALA A 302 12.42 27.49 9.60
N GLU A 303 13.20 28.52 9.32
CA GLU A 303 14.66 28.38 9.25
C GLU A 303 15.22 27.80 10.55
N ARG A 304 16.18 26.89 10.45
CA ARG A 304 16.76 26.25 11.62
C ARG A 304 17.41 27.31 12.52
N GLY A 305 16.90 27.46 13.74
CA GLY A 305 17.33 28.50 14.69
C GLY A 305 16.39 29.70 14.84
N SER A 306 15.31 29.77 14.06
CA SER A 306 14.28 30.81 14.15
C SER A 306 13.28 30.63 15.31
N ALA A 307 13.51 29.65 16.20
CA ALA A 307 12.65 29.42 17.35
C ALA A 307 12.76 30.58 18.35
N THR A 308 11.70 31.40 18.44
CA THR A 308 11.63 32.58 19.31
C THR A 308 11.17 32.26 20.74
N VAL A 309 10.65 31.05 20.97
CA VAL A 309 10.08 30.63 22.26
C VAL A 309 10.63 29.27 22.66
N SER A 310 11.10 29.17 23.90
CA SER A 310 11.50 27.89 24.49
C SER A 310 10.27 27.04 24.83
N LEU A 311 10.33 25.73 24.59
CA LEU A 311 9.32 24.77 25.04
C LEU A 311 9.04 24.86 26.56
N LYS A 312 10.01 25.32 27.35
CA LYS A 312 9.84 25.55 28.81
C LYS A 312 8.87 26.69 29.13
N ASP A 313 8.69 27.64 28.22
CA ASP A 313 7.84 28.82 28.40
C ASP A 313 6.46 28.67 27.75
N ILE A 314 6.10 27.47 27.26
CA ILE A 314 4.84 27.22 26.55
C ILE A 314 3.61 27.59 27.40
N GLY A 315 3.69 27.36 28.72
CA GLY A 315 2.63 27.71 29.67
C GLY A 315 2.35 29.21 29.78
N LYS A 316 3.33 30.08 29.46
CA LYS A 316 3.15 31.54 29.44
C LYS A 316 2.54 32.03 28.11
N VAL A 317 2.69 31.24 27.05
CA VAL A 317 2.17 31.56 25.71
C VAL A 317 0.73 31.06 25.54
N MET A 318 0.37 29.96 26.21
CA MET A 318 -0.96 29.34 26.13
C MET A 318 -2.01 29.98 27.06
N THR A 319 -1.62 30.80 28.04
CA THR A 319 -2.60 31.56 28.83
C THR A 319 -3.15 32.73 28.02
N PRO A 320 -4.46 32.78 27.73
CA PRO A 320 -5.06 33.94 27.09
C PRO A 320 -4.86 35.15 28.00
N LYS A 321 -4.37 36.27 27.46
CA LYS A 321 -4.44 37.56 28.18
C LYS A 321 -5.91 37.82 28.46
N GLY A 322 -6.32 37.62 29.71
CA GLY A 322 -7.68 37.86 30.17
C GLY A 322 -8.15 39.24 29.70
N SER A 323 -9.26 39.26 28.96
CA SER A 323 -10.07 40.43 28.75
C SER A 323 -10.55 40.91 30.13
N GLY A 324 -9.85 41.91 30.66
CA GLY A 324 -10.30 42.66 31.83
C GLY A 324 -11.58 43.40 31.48
N CYS A 325 -12.73 42.78 31.77
CA CYS A 325 -14.00 43.49 31.78
C CYS A 325 -14.04 44.37 33.03
N LYS A 326 -13.79 45.68 32.86
CA LYS A 326 -14.12 46.69 33.86
C LYS A 326 -15.60 47.06 33.70
N LYS A 327 -16.46 46.51 34.54
CA LYS A 327 -17.35 47.23 35.48
C LYS A 327 -18.26 46.23 36.17
#